data_AF-A0A1Y4SUK8-F1
#
_entry.id   AF-A0A1Y4SUK8-F1
#
_cell.length_a   1.000
_cell.length_b   1.000
_cell.length_c   1.000
_cell.angle_alpha   90.00
_cell.angle_beta   90.00
_cell.angle_gamma   90.00
#
_symmetry.space_group_name_H-M   'P 1'
#
loop_
_entity.id
_entity.type
_entity.pdbx_description
1 polymer ?
#
loop_
_entity_poly.entity_id
_entity_poly.type
_entity_poly.pdbx_seq_one_letter_code
_entity_poly.pdbx_strand_id
1 'polypeptide(L)'
;MEQNFNLHTHTTRCHHAVGRDEQYILAAIEAGMKTIGFSEHMAYPHVEIAAERMYNRDVQEYLHTMYQLKDKYKDQIEVLVGFEIEYYDDQKDYLLKMKECCDYMIIGQHFRYFDGYNYDYFNNDEDVLMYANQIQSALELGLTRYIAHPDFFMLGRRQWTPACDKASQIIVEAAKKYHAVLEINLNGLRYGKLYYQDGLAYPYPHPEFFKNVTKENKVCFGYDAHHPTTLLEHQRIDICLDLLKDYDFNFLEDIHEIL
;
A
#
# COMPACT_ATOMS: atom_id res chain seq x y z
N MET A 1 2.45 6.87 -20.07
CA MET A 1 1.49 5.76 -19.90
C MET A 1 0.55 6.22 -18.80
N GLU A 2 -0.75 6.28 -19.03
CA GLU A 2 -1.70 6.78 -18.04
C GLU A 2 -2.27 5.58 -17.29
N GLN A 3 -1.80 5.34 -16.06
CA GLN A 3 -2.36 4.32 -15.21
C GLN A 3 -3.84 4.65 -14.96
N ASN A 4 -4.74 3.75 -15.34
CA ASN A 4 -6.19 3.96 -15.24
C ASN A 4 -6.81 3.10 -14.13
N PHE A 5 -6.03 2.72 -13.13
CA PHE A 5 -6.50 1.96 -11.97
C PHE A 5 -5.91 2.53 -10.69
N ASN A 6 -6.56 2.25 -9.57
CA ASN A 6 -6.00 2.43 -8.24
C ASN A 6 -6.39 1.23 -7.37
N LEU A 7 -5.42 0.57 -6.73
CA LEU A 7 -5.67 -0.62 -5.89
C LEU A 7 -5.46 -0.35 -4.39
N HIS A 8 -5.21 0.90 -4.01
CA HIS A 8 -4.97 1.30 -2.63
C HIS A 8 -5.98 2.38 -2.22
N THR A 9 -7.08 1.97 -1.57
CA THR A 9 -8.20 2.84 -1.13
C THR A 9 -8.80 2.30 0.16
N HIS A 10 -9.07 3.21 1.10
CA HIS A 10 -9.64 2.90 2.41
C HIS A 10 -11.09 3.37 2.53
N THR A 11 -11.75 2.93 3.60
CA THR A 11 -13.11 3.33 3.95
C THR A 11 -13.16 3.88 5.37
N THR A 12 -14.29 4.44 5.78
CA THR A 12 -14.47 4.96 7.16
C THR A 12 -14.25 3.92 8.26
N ARG A 13 -14.18 2.64 7.91
CA ARG A 13 -13.94 1.53 8.84
C ARG A 13 -12.54 1.56 9.44
N CYS A 14 -11.53 2.15 8.78
CA CYS A 14 -10.23 2.39 9.43
C CYS A 14 -10.25 3.47 10.51
N HIS A 15 -11.36 4.20 10.66
CA HIS A 15 -11.54 5.30 11.61
C HIS A 15 -10.72 6.57 11.35
N HIS A 16 -9.92 6.62 10.28
CA HIS A 16 -9.19 7.81 9.85
C HIS A 16 -9.39 8.18 8.37
N ALA A 17 -10.17 7.41 7.61
CA ALA A 17 -10.74 7.83 6.33
C ALA A 17 -12.12 8.46 6.51
N VAL A 18 -12.55 9.24 5.53
CA VAL A 18 -13.86 9.90 5.50
C VAL A 18 -14.60 9.65 4.19
N GLY A 19 -15.87 10.08 4.13
CA GLY A 19 -16.73 9.89 2.95
C GLY A 19 -17.42 8.53 2.92
N ARG A 20 -18.45 8.40 2.08
CA ARG A 20 -19.18 7.14 1.88
C ARG A 20 -18.44 6.28 0.86
N ASP A 21 -18.52 4.96 1.03
CA ASP A 21 -17.92 3.96 0.12
C ASP A 21 -18.24 4.24 -1.36
N GLU A 22 -19.51 4.56 -1.67
CA GLU A 22 -19.96 4.90 -3.03
C GLU A 22 -19.31 6.19 -3.59
N GLN A 23 -18.93 7.16 -2.74
CA GLN A 23 -18.29 8.39 -3.21
C GLN A 23 -16.88 8.13 -3.76
N TYR A 24 -16.17 7.12 -3.25
CA TYR A 24 -14.87 6.72 -3.81
C TYR A 24 -15.02 6.14 -5.21
N ILE A 25 -16.04 5.30 -5.43
CA ILE A 25 -16.33 4.72 -6.75
C ILE A 25 -16.68 5.82 -7.75
N LEU A 26 -17.55 6.75 -7.36
CA LEU A 26 -17.91 7.89 -8.22
C LEU A 26 -16.71 8.78 -8.54
N ALA A 27 -15.83 9.04 -7.55
CA ALA A 27 -14.61 9.81 -7.77
C ALA A 27 -13.64 9.09 -8.71
N ALA A 28 -13.49 7.77 -8.61
CA ALA A 28 -12.67 6.98 -9.55
C ALA A 28 -13.22 7.01 -10.98
N ILE A 29 -14.55 6.92 -11.15
CA ILE A 29 -15.20 7.08 -12.47
C ILE A 29 -14.93 8.47 -13.04
N GLU A 30 -15.07 9.52 -12.20
CA GLU A 30 -14.78 10.91 -12.60
C GLU A 30 -13.31 11.12 -12.97
N ALA A 31 -12.39 10.46 -12.25
CA ALA A 31 -10.96 10.41 -12.54
C ALA A 31 -10.62 9.59 -13.80
N GLY A 32 -11.60 8.98 -14.47
CA GLY A 32 -11.41 8.18 -15.69
C GLY A 32 -10.84 6.77 -15.45
N MET A 33 -10.82 6.30 -14.21
CA MET A 33 -10.32 4.96 -13.87
C MET A 33 -11.25 3.86 -14.40
N LYS A 34 -10.65 2.73 -14.76
CA LYS A 34 -11.33 1.48 -15.18
C LYS A 34 -11.46 0.46 -14.06
N THR A 35 -10.54 0.52 -13.09
CA THR A 35 -10.57 -0.35 -11.92
C THR A 35 -10.27 0.45 -10.64
N ILE A 36 -11.07 0.24 -9.61
CA ILE A 36 -10.80 0.69 -8.24
C ILE A 36 -10.75 -0.52 -7.31
N GLY A 37 -9.68 -0.63 -6.54
CA GLY A 37 -9.53 -1.59 -5.47
C GLY A 37 -9.66 -0.92 -4.11
N PHE A 38 -10.47 -1.50 -3.24
CA PHE A 38 -10.53 -1.18 -1.82
C PHE A 38 -9.67 -2.18 -1.05
N SER A 39 -8.66 -1.68 -0.36
CA SER A 39 -7.67 -2.44 0.40
C SER A 39 -7.71 -2.01 1.86
N GLU A 40 -8.84 -2.24 2.53
CA GLU A 40 -9.02 -1.72 3.88
C GLU A 40 -8.03 -2.36 4.87
N HIS A 41 -7.62 -1.62 5.91
CA HIS A 41 -6.69 -2.17 6.90
C HIS A 41 -7.28 -3.41 7.59
N MET A 42 -6.54 -4.51 7.55
CA MET A 42 -6.94 -5.79 8.11
C MET A 42 -7.16 -5.72 9.62
N ALA A 43 -8.24 -6.33 10.09
CA ALA A 43 -8.49 -6.53 11.52
C ALA A 43 -8.01 -7.90 11.98
N TYR A 44 -7.03 -7.94 12.87
CA TYR A 44 -6.56 -9.19 13.48
C TYR A 44 -7.46 -9.61 14.66
N PRO A 45 -7.76 -10.91 14.82
CA PRO A 45 -8.51 -11.39 15.97
C PRO A 45 -7.87 -10.97 17.29
N HIS A 46 -8.69 -10.61 18.27
CA HIS A 46 -8.26 -10.25 19.63
C HIS A 46 -7.40 -8.99 19.76
N VAL A 47 -7.24 -8.21 18.69
CA VAL A 47 -6.58 -6.90 18.72
C VAL A 47 -7.53 -5.82 18.23
N GLU A 48 -7.59 -4.74 18.99
CA GLU A 48 -8.28 -3.52 18.60
C GLU A 48 -7.29 -2.35 18.75
N ILE A 49 -6.69 -1.92 17.64
CA ILE A 49 -5.92 -0.67 17.59
C ILE A 49 -6.89 0.42 17.14
N ALA A 50 -7.39 1.18 18.10
CA ALA A 50 -8.31 2.27 17.83
C ALA A 50 -7.67 3.28 16.86
N ALA A 51 -8.50 3.87 16.00
CA ALA A 51 -8.12 4.90 15.02
C ALA A 51 -7.21 4.47 13.85
N GLU A 52 -6.78 3.22 13.78
CA GLU A 52 -5.84 2.75 12.73
C GLU A 52 -6.41 1.67 11.80
N ARG A 53 -7.44 0.93 12.22
CA ARG A 53 -8.00 -0.18 11.43
C ARG A 53 -9.44 -0.50 11.83
N MET A 54 -10.12 -1.29 11.00
CA MET A 54 -11.47 -1.77 11.32
C MET A 54 -11.48 -2.69 12.55
N TYR A 55 -12.64 -2.82 13.21
CA TYR A 55 -12.83 -3.88 14.21
C TYR A 55 -13.07 -5.22 13.53
N ASN A 56 -12.62 -6.32 14.14
CA ASN A 56 -12.80 -7.66 13.57
C ASN A 56 -14.28 -8.04 13.36
N ARG A 57 -15.19 -7.53 14.20
CA ARG A 57 -16.65 -7.70 14.04
C ARG A 57 -17.23 -7.05 12.78
N ASP A 58 -16.55 -6.06 12.20
CA ASP A 58 -17.03 -5.29 11.05
C ASP A 58 -16.54 -5.87 9.73
N VAL A 59 -15.61 -6.83 9.73
CA VAL A 59 -15.05 -7.47 8.51
C VAL A 59 -16.13 -8.04 7.59
N GLN A 60 -17.13 -8.72 8.16
CA GLN A 60 -18.19 -9.33 7.35
C GLN A 60 -19.15 -8.27 6.79
N GLU A 61 -19.38 -7.18 7.52
CA GLU A 61 -20.15 -6.04 7.01
C GLU A 61 -19.42 -5.35 5.87
N TYR A 62 -18.11 -5.10 6.03
CA TYR A 62 -17.25 -4.52 5.00
C TYR A 62 -17.34 -5.31 3.69
N LEU A 63 -17.06 -6.62 3.74
CA LEU A 63 -17.10 -7.48 2.56
C LEU A 63 -18.49 -7.45 1.92
N HIS A 64 -19.56 -7.58 2.72
CA HIS A 64 -20.93 -7.55 2.21
C HIS A 64 -21.26 -6.25 1.47
N THR A 65 -21.00 -5.10 2.11
CA THR A 65 -21.29 -3.78 1.56
C THR A 65 -20.48 -3.51 0.29
N MET A 66 -19.18 -3.85 0.29
CA MET A 66 -18.32 -3.62 -0.86
C MET A 66 -18.66 -4.54 -2.04
N TYR A 67 -19.02 -5.80 -1.80
CA TYR A 67 -19.46 -6.69 -2.87
C TYR A 67 -20.82 -6.29 -3.48
N GLN A 68 -21.72 -5.69 -2.69
CA GLN A 68 -22.94 -5.07 -3.23
C GLN A 68 -22.63 -3.90 -4.16
N LEU A 69 -21.68 -3.04 -3.77
CA LEU A 69 -21.24 -1.93 -4.61
C LEU A 69 -20.54 -2.43 -5.88
N LYS A 70 -19.72 -3.48 -5.78
CA LYS A 70 -19.11 -4.15 -6.94
C LYS A 70 -20.16 -4.59 -7.96
N ASP A 71 -21.23 -5.28 -7.53
CA ASP A 71 -22.31 -5.68 -8.46
C ASP A 71 -23.09 -4.47 -9.01
N LYS A 72 -23.36 -3.47 -8.18
CA LYS A 72 -24.08 -2.24 -8.59
C LYS A 72 -23.36 -1.47 -9.70
N TYR A 73 -22.02 -1.45 -9.67
CA TYR A 73 -21.19 -0.62 -10.57
C TYR A 73 -20.48 -1.40 -11.69
N LYS A 74 -20.70 -2.72 -11.82
CA LYS A 74 -19.99 -3.61 -12.76
C LYS A 74 -20.00 -3.17 -14.23
N ASP A 75 -21.02 -2.43 -14.66
CA ASP A 75 -21.14 -1.95 -16.05
C ASP A 75 -20.42 -0.60 -16.28
N GLN A 76 -19.87 0.02 -15.23
CA GLN A 76 -19.24 1.34 -15.25
C GLN A 76 -17.75 1.29 -14.89
N ILE A 77 -17.39 0.53 -13.87
CA ILE A 77 -16.03 0.38 -13.35
C ILE A 77 -15.87 -0.99 -12.69
N GLU A 78 -14.70 -1.61 -12.85
CA GLU A 78 -14.37 -2.80 -12.07
C GLU A 78 -14.06 -2.40 -10.64
N VAL A 79 -14.72 -3.05 -9.68
CA VAL A 79 -14.44 -2.86 -8.26
C VAL A 79 -13.82 -4.13 -7.71
N LEU A 80 -12.65 -4.01 -7.08
CA LEU A 80 -11.98 -5.08 -6.36
C LEU A 80 -12.08 -4.84 -4.86
N VAL A 81 -12.36 -5.90 -4.10
CA VAL A 81 -12.54 -5.86 -2.65
C VAL A 81 -11.42 -6.65 -2.01
N GLY A 82 -10.69 -6.05 -1.09
CA GLY A 82 -9.45 -6.59 -0.56
C GLY A 82 -9.07 -5.98 0.77
N PHE A 83 -7.84 -6.27 1.18
CA PHE A 83 -7.30 -5.76 2.42
C PHE A 83 -5.86 -5.30 2.24
N GLU A 84 -5.49 -4.23 2.94
CA GLU A 84 -4.11 -3.98 3.29
C GLU A 84 -3.78 -4.76 4.56
N ILE A 85 -2.81 -5.66 4.44
CA ILE A 85 -2.38 -6.56 5.51
C ILE A 85 -1.02 -6.15 6.02
N GLU A 86 -0.77 -6.44 7.30
CA GLU A 86 0.56 -6.61 7.87
C GLU A 86 0.89 -8.10 8.02
N TYR A 87 2.18 -8.44 8.02
CA TYR A 87 2.62 -9.80 8.25
C TYR A 87 3.07 -10.04 9.68
N TYR A 88 2.47 -11.05 10.31
CA TYR A 88 2.87 -11.62 11.59
C TYR A 88 2.80 -13.15 11.49
N ASP A 89 3.86 -13.83 11.95
CA ASP A 89 3.99 -15.29 11.80
C ASP A 89 2.86 -16.06 12.49
N ASP A 90 2.41 -15.57 13.65
CA ASP A 90 1.31 -16.12 14.43
C ASP A 90 -0.08 -15.85 13.83
N GLN A 91 -0.17 -14.94 12.85
CA GLN A 91 -1.42 -14.60 12.16
C GLN A 91 -1.51 -15.18 10.74
N LYS A 92 -0.52 -15.97 10.30
CA LYS A 92 -0.46 -16.48 8.91
C LYS A 92 -1.70 -17.27 8.49
N ASP A 93 -2.24 -18.12 9.36
CA ASP A 93 -3.37 -18.98 9.04
C ASP A 93 -4.66 -18.14 8.90
N TYR A 94 -4.78 -17.08 9.70
CA TYR A 94 -5.85 -16.10 9.57
C TYR A 94 -5.74 -15.34 8.24
N LEU A 95 -4.55 -14.88 7.88
CA LEU A 95 -4.31 -14.17 6.61
C LEU A 95 -4.62 -15.05 5.40
N LEU A 96 -4.20 -16.32 5.41
CA LEU A 96 -4.52 -17.29 4.35
C LEU A 96 -6.03 -17.49 4.20
N LYS A 97 -6.76 -17.62 5.32
CA LYS A 97 -8.22 -17.71 5.30
C LYS A 97 -8.87 -16.43 4.74
N MET A 98 -8.37 -15.26 5.15
CA MET A 98 -8.90 -13.98 4.66
C MET A 98 -8.64 -13.79 3.17
N LYS A 99 -7.52 -14.29 2.64
CA LYS A 99 -7.20 -14.25 1.21
C LYS A 99 -8.24 -15.00 0.37
N GLU A 100 -8.83 -16.07 0.89
CA GLU A 100 -9.92 -16.82 0.23
C GLU A 100 -11.26 -16.06 0.24
N CYS A 101 -11.38 -15.01 1.05
CA CYS A 101 -12.62 -14.27 1.28
C CYS A 101 -12.67 -12.92 0.53
N CYS A 102 -11.63 -12.57 -0.22
CA CYS A 102 -11.51 -11.30 -0.93
C CYS A 102 -10.91 -11.48 -2.33
N ASP A 103 -10.98 -10.45 -3.16
CA ASP A 103 -10.43 -10.47 -4.51
C ASP A 103 -8.90 -10.33 -4.52
N TYR A 104 -8.33 -9.58 -3.57
CA TYR A 104 -6.90 -9.32 -3.49
C TYR A 104 -6.45 -8.82 -2.11
N MET A 105 -5.14 -8.80 -1.89
CA MET A 105 -4.51 -8.19 -0.71
C MET A 105 -3.30 -7.37 -1.14
N ILE A 106 -2.93 -6.36 -0.35
CA ILE A 106 -1.67 -5.62 -0.48
C ILE A 106 -0.91 -5.70 0.85
N ILE A 107 0.43 -5.76 0.84
CA ILE A 107 1.24 -5.75 2.07
C ILE A 107 1.75 -4.34 2.33
N GLY A 108 1.21 -3.72 3.39
CA GLY A 108 1.64 -2.43 3.90
C GLY A 108 2.02 -2.57 5.35
N GLN A 109 3.31 -2.77 5.62
CA GLN A 109 3.76 -3.10 6.98
C GLN A 109 3.87 -1.85 7.86
N HIS A 110 2.87 -1.58 8.70
CA HIS A 110 2.91 -0.41 9.59
C HIS A 110 3.55 -0.70 10.94
N PHE A 111 3.25 -1.86 11.54
CA PHE A 111 3.65 -2.17 12.91
C PHE A 111 4.61 -3.35 12.98
N ARG A 112 5.64 -3.27 13.82
CA ARG A 112 6.56 -4.40 14.06
C ARG A 112 5.83 -5.58 14.69
N TYR A 113 4.91 -5.32 15.61
CA TYR A 113 4.09 -6.32 16.27
C TYR A 113 2.60 -6.06 15.99
N PHE A 114 1.79 -7.12 16.03
CA PHE A 114 0.36 -7.00 15.74
C PHE A 114 -0.39 -6.20 16.81
N ASP A 115 0.18 -6.05 18.01
CA ASP A 115 -0.35 -5.24 19.12
C ASP A 115 0.25 -3.81 19.20
N GLY A 116 1.18 -3.46 18.29
CA GLY A 116 1.73 -2.10 18.19
C GLY A 116 3.21 -2.04 17.80
N TYR A 117 3.85 -0.88 18.05
CA TYR A 117 5.18 -0.46 17.56
C TYR A 117 5.15 -0.04 16.09
N ASN A 118 4.80 1.23 15.83
CA ASN A 118 4.70 1.74 14.46
C ASN A 118 6.07 2.13 13.89
N TYR A 119 6.34 1.72 12.66
CA TYR A 119 7.55 2.02 11.90
C TYR A 119 7.66 3.47 11.45
N ASP A 120 6.60 4.27 11.58
CA ASP A 120 6.60 5.72 11.31
C ASP A 120 7.09 6.60 12.47
N TYR A 121 7.20 6.04 13.68
CA TYR A 121 7.90 6.64 14.81
C TYR A 121 9.39 6.34 14.73
N PHE A 122 10.14 6.44 15.83
CA PHE A 122 11.57 6.13 15.79
C PHE A 122 11.84 4.70 15.30
N ASN A 123 12.57 4.59 14.19
CA ASN A 123 12.84 3.34 13.50
C ASN A 123 14.36 3.16 13.32
N ASN A 124 14.97 2.25 14.09
CA ASN A 124 16.41 2.00 14.04
C ASN A 124 16.79 1.02 12.91
N ASP A 125 18.07 0.70 12.75
CA ASP A 125 18.53 -0.17 11.66
C ASP A 125 18.02 -1.62 11.78
N GLU A 126 17.79 -2.13 12.98
CA GLU A 126 17.18 -3.45 13.21
C GLU A 126 15.69 -3.44 12.82
N ASP A 127 14.97 -2.39 13.19
CA ASP A 127 13.57 -2.20 12.84
C ASP A 127 13.37 -2.14 11.32
N VAL A 128 14.23 -1.41 10.59
CA VAL A 128 14.19 -1.34 9.12
C VAL A 128 14.41 -2.71 8.45
N LEU A 129 15.34 -3.49 8.97
CA LEU A 129 15.59 -4.85 8.45
C LEU A 129 14.43 -5.79 8.80
N MET A 130 13.82 -5.65 9.97
CA MET A 130 12.62 -6.41 10.35
C MET A 130 11.45 -6.08 9.42
N TYR A 131 11.18 -4.79 9.16
CA TYR A 131 10.17 -4.32 8.22
C TYR A 131 10.32 -4.99 6.84
N ALA A 132 11.53 -5.01 6.29
CA ALA A 132 11.80 -5.64 4.99
C ALA A 132 11.59 -7.17 5.00
N ASN A 133 11.98 -7.84 6.09
CA ASN A 133 11.77 -9.28 6.24
C ASN A 133 10.29 -9.65 6.39
N GLN A 134 9.48 -8.82 7.06
CA GLN A 134 8.04 -9.04 7.16
C GLN A 134 7.36 -8.95 5.79
N ILE A 135 7.71 -7.94 4.99
CA ILE A 135 7.23 -7.82 3.61
C ILE A 135 7.66 -9.03 2.78
N GLN A 136 8.95 -9.41 2.82
CA GLN A 136 9.45 -10.58 2.11
C GLN A 136 8.69 -11.86 2.49
N SER A 137 8.42 -12.06 3.78
CA SER A 137 7.69 -13.23 4.28
C SER A 137 6.26 -13.30 3.76
N ALA A 138 5.58 -12.16 3.66
CA ALA A 138 4.24 -12.08 3.07
C ALA A 138 4.22 -12.55 1.61
N LEU A 139 5.24 -12.16 0.83
CA LEU A 139 5.39 -12.56 -0.56
C LEU A 139 5.76 -14.05 -0.70
N GLU A 140 6.67 -14.54 0.16
CA GLU A 140 7.09 -15.95 0.15
C GLU A 140 5.95 -16.91 0.45
N LEU A 141 5.05 -16.54 1.36
CA LEU A 141 3.82 -17.29 1.65
C LEU A 141 2.74 -17.15 0.58
N GLY A 142 2.97 -16.31 -0.44
CA GLY A 142 2.01 -16.05 -1.50
C GLY A 142 0.76 -15.31 -1.02
N LEU A 143 0.83 -14.56 0.09
CA LEU A 143 -0.31 -13.79 0.62
C LEU A 143 -0.73 -12.68 -0.36
N THR A 144 0.24 -12.05 -1.02
CA THR A 144 0.02 -10.96 -1.97
C THR A 144 1.13 -10.89 -3.03
N ARG A 145 0.88 -10.15 -4.11
CA ARG A 145 1.86 -9.68 -5.11
C ARG A 145 1.84 -8.15 -5.26
N TYR A 146 1.39 -7.42 -4.25
CA TYR A 146 1.36 -5.97 -4.22
C TYR A 146 1.99 -5.47 -2.93
N ILE A 147 3.07 -4.69 -3.04
CA ILE A 147 3.75 -4.09 -1.89
C ILE A 147 3.38 -2.60 -1.81
N ALA A 148 2.61 -2.24 -0.78
CA ALA A 148 2.23 -0.86 -0.51
C ALA A 148 3.38 -0.09 0.13
N HIS A 149 3.58 1.17 -0.27
CA HIS A 149 4.59 2.12 0.25
C HIS A 149 5.83 1.44 0.83
N PRO A 150 6.68 0.79 0.00
CA PRO A 150 7.76 -0.10 0.45
C PRO A 150 8.89 0.62 1.21
N ASP A 151 8.83 1.95 1.26
CA ASP A 151 9.75 2.87 1.91
C ASP A 151 9.11 3.61 3.09
N PHE A 152 7.92 3.20 3.54
CA PHE A 152 7.19 3.78 4.68
C PHE A 152 8.07 3.96 5.93
N PHE A 153 9.02 3.04 6.15
CA PHE A 153 9.99 3.11 7.26
C PHE A 153 10.77 4.44 7.34
N MET A 154 10.85 5.20 6.24
CA MET A 154 11.52 6.50 6.22
C MET A 154 10.77 7.61 6.98
N LEU A 155 9.46 7.50 7.19
CA LEU A 155 8.73 8.40 8.11
C LEU A 155 9.38 8.44 9.49
N GLY A 156 9.83 7.26 9.95
CA GLY A 156 10.46 7.04 11.22
C GLY A 156 11.93 7.37 11.33
N ARG A 157 12.53 7.88 10.25
CA ARG A 157 13.97 8.08 10.12
C ARG A 157 14.32 9.49 9.68
N ARG A 158 15.55 9.90 9.97
CA ARG A 158 16.11 11.17 9.47
C ARG A 158 17.46 10.97 8.76
N GLN A 159 17.80 9.72 8.45
CA GLN A 159 19.02 9.33 7.75
C GLN A 159 18.79 8.06 6.92
N TRP A 160 19.34 8.05 5.71
CA TRP A 160 19.47 6.85 4.90
C TRP A 160 20.77 6.12 5.28
N THR A 161 20.66 4.91 5.80
CA THR A 161 21.82 4.13 6.29
C THR A 161 22.08 2.92 5.40
N PRO A 162 23.21 2.21 5.58
CA PRO A 162 23.42 0.92 4.94
C PRO A 162 22.30 -0.10 5.22
N ALA A 163 21.61 -0.02 6.37
CA ALA A 163 20.46 -0.87 6.65
C ALA A 163 19.23 -0.52 5.78
N CYS A 164 19.02 0.76 5.46
CA CYS A 164 17.98 1.20 4.53
C CYS A 164 18.25 0.68 3.10
N ASP A 165 19.50 0.77 2.64
CA ASP A 165 19.91 0.21 1.35
C ASP A 165 19.68 -1.32 1.33
N LYS A 166 20.07 -2.00 2.40
CA LYS A 166 19.88 -3.45 2.52
C LYS A 166 18.40 -3.85 2.54
N ALA A 167 17.56 -3.12 3.27
CA ALA A 167 16.11 -3.34 3.31
C ALA A 167 15.47 -3.13 1.94
N SER A 168 15.84 -2.05 1.25
CA SER A 168 15.41 -1.78 -0.12
C SER A 168 15.78 -2.94 -1.06
N GLN A 169 17.02 -3.44 -1.02
CA GLN A 169 17.43 -4.61 -1.79
C GLN A 169 16.62 -5.87 -1.45
N ILE A 170 16.36 -6.15 -0.17
CA ILE A 170 15.54 -7.30 0.24
C ILE A 170 14.14 -7.22 -0.38
N ILE A 171 13.49 -6.06 -0.29
CA ILE A 171 12.13 -5.85 -0.80
C ILE A 171 12.10 -5.93 -2.33
N VAL A 172 13.04 -5.27 -3.01
CA VAL A 172 13.11 -5.25 -4.48
C VAL A 172 13.42 -6.63 -5.07
N GLU A 173 14.37 -7.37 -4.47
CA GLU A 173 14.68 -8.73 -4.92
C GLU A 173 13.52 -9.70 -4.62
N ALA A 174 12.83 -9.53 -3.49
CA ALA A 174 11.62 -10.31 -3.21
C ALA A 174 10.51 -10.00 -4.21
N ALA A 175 10.30 -8.72 -4.55
CA ALA A 175 9.32 -8.31 -5.55
C ALA A 175 9.62 -8.94 -6.92
N LYS A 176 10.88 -8.92 -7.35
CA LYS A 176 11.32 -9.60 -8.57
C LYS A 176 11.08 -11.12 -8.51
N LYS A 177 11.51 -11.76 -7.42
CA LYS A 177 11.43 -13.22 -7.24
C LYS A 177 10.00 -13.74 -7.25
N TYR A 178 9.09 -13.01 -6.60
CA TYR A 178 7.70 -13.43 -6.41
C TYR A 178 6.71 -12.74 -7.36
N HIS A 179 7.24 -12.02 -8.36
CA HIS A 179 6.45 -11.28 -9.36
C HIS A 179 5.46 -10.28 -8.74
N ALA A 180 5.92 -9.56 -7.71
CA ALA A 180 5.13 -8.53 -7.06
C ALA A 180 5.40 -7.14 -7.64
N VAL A 181 4.38 -6.27 -7.57
CA VAL A 181 4.50 -4.84 -7.90
C VAL A 181 4.92 -4.04 -6.66
N LEU A 182 5.76 -3.01 -6.89
CA LEU A 182 6.12 -2.01 -5.89
C LEU A 182 5.28 -0.74 -6.08
N GLU A 183 4.62 -0.28 -5.03
CA GLU A 183 3.85 0.95 -5.07
C GLU A 183 4.74 2.20 -4.96
N ILE A 184 4.59 3.12 -5.91
CA ILE A 184 4.97 4.53 -5.76
C ILE A 184 3.76 5.21 -5.11
N ASN A 185 3.75 5.24 -3.78
CA ASN A 185 2.59 5.70 -3.02
C ASN A 185 2.53 7.23 -3.00
N LEU A 186 1.43 7.79 -3.49
CA LEU A 186 1.22 9.23 -3.65
C LEU A 186 0.83 9.93 -2.34
N ASN A 187 0.39 9.19 -1.33
CA ASN A 187 -0.11 9.73 -0.07
C ASN A 187 1.00 10.31 0.79
N GLY A 188 2.23 9.80 0.66
CA GLY A 188 3.39 10.33 1.40
C GLY A 188 3.74 11.78 1.07
N LEU A 189 3.29 12.31 -0.08
CA LEU A 189 3.40 13.74 -0.41
C LEU A 189 2.68 14.65 0.59
N ARG A 190 1.65 14.16 1.30
CA ARG A 190 0.87 14.92 2.29
C ARG A 190 1.71 15.43 3.46
N TYR A 191 2.80 14.74 3.77
CA TYR A 191 3.72 15.11 4.85
C TYR A 191 4.65 16.27 4.47
N GLY A 192 4.70 16.62 3.18
CA GLY A 192 5.70 17.55 2.65
C GLY A 192 7.11 16.98 2.74
N LYS A 193 8.10 17.83 2.44
CA LYS A 193 9.51 17.47 2.59
C LYS A 193 9.93 17.60 4.04
N LEU A 194 10.60 16.57 4.56
CA LEU A 194 11.22 16.55 5.89
C LEU A 194 12.73 16.74 5.77
N TYR A 195 13.37 17.16 6.87
CA TYR A 195 14.82 17.29 6.94
C TYR A 195 15.47 15.94 7.23
N TYR A 196 16.23 15.41 6.28
CA TYR A 196 17.13 14.28 6.44
C TYR A 196 18.58 14.77 6.51
N GLN A 197 19.49 13.90 6.94
CA GLN A 197 20.92 14.18 6.99
C GLN A 197 21.48 14.70 5.66
N ASP A 198 20.97 14.19 4.54
CA ASP A 198 21.41 14.53 3.18
C ASP A 198 20.60 15.66 2.53
N GLY A 199 19.63 16.23 3.25
CA GLY A 199 18.81 17.37 2.79
C GLY A 199 17.30 17.15 2.90
N LEU A 200 16.55 17.99 2.19
CA LEU A 200 15.09 17.92 2.16
C LEU A 200 14.60 16.83 1.21
N ALA A 201 13.81 15.88 1.71
CA ALA A 201 13.20 14.82 0.90
C ALA A 201 11.78 14.50 1.37
N TYR A 202 10.96 13.90 0.51
CA TYR A 202 9.70 13.30 0.95
C TYR A 202 9.99 12.01 1.73
N PRO A 203 9.20 11.68 2.77
CA PRO A 203 9.38 10.43 3.50
C PRO A 203 9.02 9.21 2.65
N TYR A 204 8.01 9.31 1.81
CA TYR A 204 7.70 8.35 0.76
C TYR A 204 6.91 9.07 -0.35
N PRO A 205 7.15 8.77 -1.63
CA PRO A 205 8.22 7.93 -2.12
C PRO A 205 9.59 8.61 -1.91
N HIS A 206 10.53 7.93 -1.25
CA HIS A 206 11.86 8.41 -0.92
C HIS A 206 12.84 7.98 -2.04
N PRO A 207 13.49 8.93 -2.75
CA PRO A 207 14.29 8.61 -3.95
C PRO A 207 15.38 7.56 -3.75
N GLU A 208 16.00 7.53 -2.57
CA GLU A 208 17.04 6.54 -2.25
C GLU A 208 16.54 5.09 -2.28
N PHE A 209 15.27 4.83 -1.95
CA PHE A 209 14.69 3.49 -2.06
C PHE A 209 14.62 3.03 -3.52
N PHE A 210 14.22 3.94 -4.40
CA PHE A 210 13.98 3.63 -5.81
C PHE A 210 15.27 3.45 -6.62
N LYS A 211 16.45 3.79 -6.08
CA LYS A 211 17.76 3.50 -6.70
C LYS A 211 17.98 2.01 -6.97
N ASN A 212 17.44 1.15 -6.10
CA ASN A 212 17.59 -0.29 -6.23
C ASN A 212 16.54 -0.91 -7.18
N VAL A 213 15.48 -0.18 -7.54
CA VAL A 213 14.42 -0.67 -8.42
C VAL A 213 14.91 -0.69 -9.87
N THR A 214 14.78 -1.85 -10.53
CA THR A 214 15.24 -2.06 -11.90
C THR A 214 14.08 -2.28 -12.87
N LYS A 215 14.37 -2.40 -14.16
CA LYS A 215 13.37 -2.76 -15.19
C LYS A 215 12.76 -4.15 -15.02
N GLU A 216 13.37 -5.02 -14.22
CA GLU A 216 12.82 -6.34 -13.90
C GLU A 216 11.72 -6.26 -12.82
N ASN A 217 11.63 -5.12 -12.11
CA ASN A 217 10.60 -4.85 -11.13
C ASN A 217 9.44 -4.09 -11.77
N LYS A 218 8.21 -4.52 -11.47
CA LYS A 218 7.02 -3.75 -11.82
C LYS A 218 6.77 -2.67 -10.76
N VAL A 219 6.36 -1.49 -11.19
CA VAL A 219 5.87 -0.43 -10.31
C VAL A 219 4.46 0.01 -10.71
N CYS A 220 3.70 0.53 -9.75
CA CYS A 220 2.44 1.23 -10.03
C CYS A 220 2.29 2.43 -9.09
N PHE A 221 1.47 3.40 -9.44
CA PHE A 221 1.05 4.44 -8.50
C PHE A 221 -0.06 3.90 -7.59
N GLY A 222 -0.07 4.36 -6.35
CA GLY A 222 -1.18 4.11 -5.44
C GLY A 222 -1.56 5.37 -4.71
N TYR A 223 -2.86 5.65 -4.67
CA TYR A 223 -3.37 6.89 -4.08
C TYR A 223 -3.43 6.81 -2.56
N ASP A 224 -3.57 5.60 -1.99
CA ASP A 224 -3.75 5.37 -0.55
C ASP A 224 -4.82 6.35 -0.02
N ALA A 225 -5.98 6.24 -0.69
CA ALA A 225 -7.04 7.23 -0.62
C ALA A 225 -7.84 7.05 0.67
N HIS A 226 -7.74 8.07 1.54
CA HIS A 226 -8.51 8.22 2.78
C HIS A 226 -9.58 9.31 2.70
N HIS A 227 -9.69 9.94 1.53
CA HIS A 227 -10.75 10.88 1.17
C HIS A 227 -11.13 10.65 -0.30
N PRO A 228 -12.42 10.67 -0.70
CA PRO A 228 -12.81 10.41 -2.09
C PRO A 228 -12.11 11.32 -3.11
N THR A 229 -11.96 12.61 -2.78
CA THR A 229 -11.31 13.58 -3.68
C THR A 229 -9.83 13.30 -3.90
N THR A 230 -9.16 12.50 -3.07
CA THR A 230 -7.77 12.13 -3.28
C THR A 230 -7.58 11.45 -4.63
N LEU A 231 -8.56 10.67 -5.10
CA LEU A 231 -8.54 10.01 -6.41
C LEU A 231 -8.54 10.99 -7.59
N LEU A 232 -8.97 12.24 -7.37
CA LEU A 232 -8.99 13.32 -8.38
C LEU A 232 -7.66 14.10 -8.43
N GLU A 233 -6.73 13.84 -7.52
CA GLU A 233 -5.49 14.61 -7.37
C GLU A 233 -4.36 14.11 -8.31
N HIS A 234 -4.65 14.05 -9.60
CA HIS A 234 -3.72 13.56 -10.63
C HIS A 234 -2.36 14.26 -10.62
N GLN A 235 -2.28 15.53 -10.17
CA GLN A 235 -1.02 16.26 -10.06
C GLN A 235 0.02 15.59 -9.14
N ARG A 236 -0.40 14.70 -8.23
CA ARG A 236 0.52 13.94 -7.38
C ARG A 236 1.40 12.99 -8.19
N ILE A 237 0.86 12.43 -9.28
CA ILE A 237 1.61 11.57 -10.21
C ILE A 237 2.75 12.38 -10.84
N ASP A 238 2.47 13.58 -11.34
CA ASP A 238 3.48 14.45 -11.95
C ASP A 238 4.60 14.81 -10.97
N ILE A 239 4.26 15.07 -9.70
CA ILE A 239 5.24 15.34 -8.64
C ILE A 239 6.15 14.12 -8.42
N CYS A 240 5.58 12.92 -8.34
CA CYS A 240 6.36 11.69 -8.18
C CYS A 240 7.21 11.36 -9.41
N LEU A 241 6.71 11.64 -10.62
CA LEU A 241 7.49 11.48 -11.86
C LEU A 241 8.68 12.45 -11.91
N ASP A 242 8.52 13.72 -11.53
CA ASP A 242 9.64 14.66 -11.45
C ASP A 242 10.63 14.27 -10.33
N LEU A 243 10.12 13.81 -9.19
CA LEU A 243 10.93 13.34 -8.06
C LEU A 243 11.83 12.15 -8.43
N LEU A 244 11.34 11.27 -9.30
CA LEU A 244 11.99 10.02 -9.67
C LEU A 244 12.46 9.99 -11.14
N LYS A 245 12.57 11.15 -11.80
CA LYS A 245 12.85 11.27 -13.24
C LYS A 245 14.18 10.68 -13.71
N ASP A 246 15.13 10.53 -12.79
CA ASP A 246 16.45 9.97 -13.08
C ASP A 246 16.42 8.43 -13.14
N TYR A 247 15.29 7.82 -12.78
CA TYR A 247 15.07 6.37 -12.81
C TYR A 247 14.11 6.00 -13.95
N ASP A 248 14.40 4.87 -14.59
CA ASP A 248 13.60 4.36 -15.69
C ASP A 248 12.81 3.11 -15.22
N PHE A 249 11.54 3.31 -14.85
CA PHE A 249 10.72 2.25 -14.28
C PHE A 249 9.98 1.41 -15.33
N ASN A 250 9.66 0.17 -14.97
CA ASN A 250 8.75 -0.70 -15.74
C ASN A 250 7.38 -0.66 -15.07
N PHE A 251 6.45 0.11 -15.62
CA PHE A 251 5.11 0.24 -15.06
C PHE A 251 4.27 -1.02 -15.31
N LEU A 252 3.40 -1.35 -14.36
CA LEU A 252 2.39 -2.39 -14.50
C LEU A 252 1.36 -1.96 -15.55
N GLU A 253 1.12 -2.81 -16.54
CA GLU A 253 0.18 -2.55 -17.63
C GLU A 253 -1.14 -3.29 -17.45
N ASP A 254 -1.09 -4.50 -16.90
CA ASP A 254 -2.26 -5.33 -16.59
C ASP A 254 -2.27 -5.73 -15.11
N ILE A 255 -3.32 -5.32 -14.39
CA ILE A 255 -3.48 -5.63 -12.97
C ILE A 255 -3.68 -7.12 -12.73
N HIS A 256 -4.17 -7.89 -13.70
CA HIS A 256 -4.37 -9.33 -13.54
C HIS A 256 -3.04 -10.12 -13.46
N GLU A 257 -1.89 -9.47 -13.71
CA GLU A 257 -0.57 -10.06 -13.42
C GLU A 257 -0.33 -10.28 -11.91
N ILE A 258 -1.00 -9.49 -11.05
CA ILE A 258 -0.76 -9.45 -9.60
C ILE A 258 -1.97 -9.85 -8.74
N LEU A 259 -3.14 -10.06 -9.34
CA LEU A 259 -4.36 -10.57 -8.68
C LEU A 259 -4.34 -12.11 -8.66
#